data_AF-A0A954U8F3-F1
#
_entry.id   AF-A0A954U8F3-F1
#
_cell.length_a   1.000
_cell.length_b   1.000
_cell.length_c   1.000
_cell.angle_alpha   90.00
_cell.angle_beta   90.00
_cell.angle_gamma   90.00
#
_symmetry.space_group_name_H-M   'P 1'
#
loop_
_entity.id
_entity.type
_entity.pdbx_description
1 polymer ?
#
loop_
_entity_poly.entity_id
_entity_poly.type
_entity_poly.pdbx_seq_one_letter_code
_entity_poly.pdbx_strand_id
1 'polypeptide(L)'
;MSPFWKSNRGPSGPQNLPAQLLAKGRSKAAIVAALTLLTISTAGCSVVHNGYTAMTSNSSWNDTVVVLRNRTNSARSWHRRKQNFCNEKHVQDFCNGYRAGYEAMCSGSDGCTPAFPPSNYWSWEYQSGEGHARTSAWFAGYPQGVRAAEEEGAANWHQLQMSAGMQSQFHNAGVLSHQGAYYPIPDDGGHDGGGLGGLPTPNMSGVPIPAPAAGNPVPMQGPSNGLPVQGVVPQIQ
;
A
#
# COMPACT_ATOMS: atom_id res chain seq x y z
N MET A 1 47.54 13.16 4.93
CA MET A 1 46.37 13.33 5.82
C MET A 1 45.79 11.95 6.06
N SER A 2 46.03 11.39 7.24
CA SER A 2 45.50 10.09 7.67
C SER A 2 45.22 10.14 9.17
N PRO A 3 44.18 9.47 9.64
CA PRO A 3 44.32 8.67 10.86
C PRO A 3 43.69 7.28 10.63
N PHE A 4 44.42 6.16 10.56
CA PHE A 4 45.18 5.47 11.61
C PHE A 4 44.37 5.23 12.90
N TRP A 5 43.49 4.23 12.85
CA TRP A 5 42.82 3.65 14.02
C TRP A 5 43.84 2.87 14.86
N LYS A 6 44.07 3.30 16.11
CA LYS A 6 44.82 2.55 17.13
C LYS A 6 43.85 1.71 17.97
N SER A 7 44.02 0.40 17.87
CA SER A 7 43.50 -0.61 18.80
C SER A 7 44.16 -0.42 20.17
N ASN A 8 43.37 -0.23 21.22
CA ASN A 8 43.83 -0.22 22.61
C ASN A 8 43.24 -1.43 23.34
N ARG A 9 44.09 -2.42 23.65
CA ARG A 9 43.80 -3.54 24.55
C ARG A 9 44.80 -3.49 25.71
N GLY A 10 44.31 -3.47 26.94
CA GLY A 10 45.12 -3.67 28.16
C GLY A 10 44.34 -3.36 29.45
N PRO A 11 44.65 -4.01 30.59
CA PRO A 11 43.66 -4.71 31.42
C PRO A 11 43.51 -4.18 32.87
N SER A 12 42.36 -4.43 33.48
CA SER A 12 42.13 -4.41 34.94
C SER A 12 40.73 -5.02 35.20
N GLY A 13 40.60 -6.22 35.79
CA GLY A 13 40.78 -6.51 37.21
C GLY A 13 39.38 -6.66 37.86
N PRO A 14 38.98 -7.83 38.38
CA PRO A 14 37.69 -8.00 39.03
C PRO A 14 37.70 -7.35 40.42
N GLN A 15 36.95 -6.27 40.58
CA GLN A 15 36.71 -5.69 41.90
C GLN A 15 35.50 -6.38 42.54
N ASN A 16 35.77 -7.09 43.63
CA ASN A 16 34.77 -7.67 44.52
C ASN A 16 33.91 -6.55 45.12
N LEU A 17 32.62 -6.52 44.76
CA LEU A 17 31.62 -5.70 45.43
C LEU A 17 31.10 -6.46 46.68
N PRO A 18 31.05 -5.81 47.87
CA PRO A 18 30.54 -6.45 49.07
C PRO A 18 29.03 -6.68 48.96
N ALA A 19 28.64 -7.96 49.06
CA ALA A 19 27.27 -8.42 49.22
C ALA A 19 26.73 -8.07 50.61
N GLN A 20 26.39 -6.80 50.86
CA GLN A 20 25.73 -6.38 52.09
C GLN A 20 24.78 -5.22 51.79
N LEU A 21 23.59 -5.51 51.26
CA LEU A 21 22.41 -4.63 51.36
C LEU A 21 21.12 -5.32 50.83
N LEU A 22 20.92 -6.59 51.19
CA LEU A 22 19.75 -7.37 50.74
C LEU A 22 18.92 -7.87 51.93
N ALA A 23 18.55 -6.98 52.85
CA ALA A 23 17.75 -7.40 54.00
C ALA A 23 16.85 -6.30 54.63
N LYS A 24 16.32 -5.32 53.87
CA LYS A 24 15.31 -4.40 54.43
C LYS A 24 14.33 -3.75 53.43
N GLY A 25 14.04 -4.41 52.30
CA GLY A 25 13.12 -3.90 51.28
C GLY A 25 12.03 -4.87 50.79
N ARG A 26 11.98 -6.10 51.34
CA ARG A 26 11.17 -7.20 50.78
C ARG A 26 9.66 -6.91 50.81
N SER A 27 9.15 -6.22 51.83
CA SER A 27 7.71 -5.94 51.95
C SER A 27 7.23 -4.81 51.03
N LYS A 28 8.01 -3.75 50.83
CA LYS A 28 7.64 -2.65 49.90
C LYS A 28 7.78 -3.08 48.45
N ALA A 29 8.80 -3.90 48.13
CA ALA A 29 8.98 -4.46 46.79
C ALA A 29 7.85 -5.44 46.42
N ALA A 30 7.37 -6.25 47.37
CA ALA A 30 6.24 -7.15 47.13
C ALA A 30 4.92 -6.40 46.87
N ILE A 31 4.67 -5.30 47.59
CA ILE A 31 3.47 -4.47 47.38
C ILE A 31 3.53 -3.75 46.02
N VAL A 32 4.69 -3.22 45.62
CA VAL A 32 4.85 -2.60 44.30
C VAL A 32 4.69 -3.65 43.19
N ALA A 33 5.25 -4.85 43.35
CA ALA A 33 5.09 -5.94 42.39
C ALA A 33 3.63 -6.42 42.28
N ALA A 34 2.89 -6.49 43.39
CA ALA A 34 1.48 -6.85 43.38
C ALA A 34 0.62 -5.77 42.69
N LEU A 35 0.93 -4.49 42.92
CA LEU A 35 0.24 -3.36 42.26
C LEU A 35 0.53 -3.30 40.76
N THR A 36 1.75 -3.61 40.31
CA THR A 36 2.07 -3.68 38.87
C THR A 36 1.45 -4.89 38.18
N LEU A 37 1.35 -6.04 38.86
CA LEU A 37 0.63 -7.21 38.34
C LEU A 37 -0.89 -6.99 38.24
N LEU A 38 -1.47 -6.22 39.17
CA LEU A 38 -2.89 -5.87 39.13
C LEU A 38 -3.23 -4.92 37.98
N THR A 39 -2.35 -3.95 37.66
CA THR A 39 -2.57 -2.99 36.57
C THR A 39 -2.41 -3.62 35.18
N ILE A 40 -1.57 -4.65 35.04
CA ILE A 40 -1.43 -5.41 33.79
C ILE A 40 -2.69 -6.23 33.49
N SER A 41 -3.45 -6.66 34.51
CA SER A 41 -4.67 -7.45 34.32
C SER A 41 -5.91 -6.62 33.94
N THR A 42 -5.94 -5.33 34.25
CA THR A 42 -7.07 -4.44 33.91
C THR A 42 -6.84 -3.63 32.64
N ALA A 43 -5.59 -3.45 32.21
CA ALA A 43 -5.27 -3.01 30.85
C ALA A 43 -5.51 -4.18 29.88
N GLY A 44 -6.78 -4.43 29.57
CA GLY A 44 -7.22 -5.53 28.71
C GLY A 44 -6.47 -5.56 27.37
N CYS A 45 -6.56 -6.70 26.69
CA CYS A 45 -5.91 -6.98 25.41
C CYS A 45 -6.04 -5.84 24.39
N SER A 46 -7.08 -5.00 24.49
CA SER A 46 -7.28 -3.79 23.71
C SER A 46 -6.12 -2.77 23.77
N VAL A 47 -5.44 -2.57 24.91
CA VAL A 47 -4.33 -1.60 24.99
C VAL A 47 -3.08 -2.13 24.30
N VAL A 48 -2.77 -3.42 24.50
CA VAL A 48 -1.66 -4.09 23.81
C VAL A 48 -1.94 -4.23 22.32
N HIS A 49 -3.18 -4.53 21.94
CA HIS A 49 -3.61 -4.62 20.55
C HIS A 49 -3.60 -3.25 19.87
N ASN A 50 -4.09 -2.19 20.51
CA ASN A 50 -4.06 -0.84 19.96
C ASN A 50 -2.63 -0.29 19.90
N GLY A 51 -1.78 -0.57 20.89
CA GLY A 51 -0.36 -0.18 20.88
C GLY A 51 0.45 -0.93 19.81
N TYR A 52 0.21 -2.24 19.66
CA TYR A 52 0.82 -3.05 18.61
C TYR A 52 0.34 -2.60 17.21
N THR A 53 -0.96 -2.32 17.06
CA THR A 53 -1.53 -1.81 15.82
C THR A 53 -1.00 -0.41 15.51
N ALA A 54 -0.85 0.49 16.48
CA ALA A 54 -0.25 1.81 16.30
C ALA A 54 1.24 1.73 15.90
N MET A 55 1.99 0.75 16.42
CA MET A 55 3.40 0.56 16.09
C MET A 55 3.61 -0.13 14.74
N THR A 56 2.69 -1.00 14.34
CA THR A 56 2.72 -1.73 13.05
C THR A 56 2.03 -0.98 11.91
N SER A 57 1.11 -0.05 12.21
CA SER A 57 0.56 0.93 11.27
C SER A 57 1.56 2.06 11.04
N ASN A 58 2.74 1.70 10.53
CA ASN A 58 3.71 2.69 10.09
C ASN A 58 3.39 3.09 8.64
N SER A 59 2.55 4.12 8.49
CA SER A 59 2.16 4.69 7.20
C SER A 59 3.36 5.02 6.32
N SER A 60 4.43 5.58 6.90
CA SER A 60 5.63 5.98 6.14
C SER A 60 6.34 4.81 5.43
N TRP A 61 6.34 3.61 6.05
CA TRP A 61 6.89 2.42 5.40
C TRP A 61 5.98 1.93 4.28
N ASN A 62 4.67 1.98 4.48
CA ASN A 62 3.71 1.58 3.46
C ASN A 62 3.84 2.47 2.21
N ASP A 63 3.90 3.79 2.39
CA ASP A 63 4.04 4.75 1.29
C ASP A 63 5.34 4.55 0.52
N THR A 64 6.45 4.35 1.25
CA THR A 64 7.76 4.10 0.66
C THR A 64 7.73 2.82 -0.20
N VAL A 65 7.09 1.76 0.28
CA VAL A 65 6.98 0.48 -0.44
C VAL A 65 6.10 0.64 -1.69
N VAL A 66 4.99 1.37 -1.60
CA VAL A 66 4.10 1.64 -2.75
C VAL A 66 4.84 2.44 -3.82
N VAL A 67 5.55 3.50 -3.45
CA VAL A 67 6.34 4.32 -4.40
C VAL A 67 7.42 3.46 -5.08
N LEU A 68 8.15 2.64 -4.31
CA LEU A 68 9.18 1.77 -4.87
C LEU A 68 8.59 0.73 -5.83
N ARG A 69 7.45 0.12 -5.48
CA ARG A 69 6.73 -0.81 -6.34
C ARG A 69 6.32 -0.14 -7.65
N ASN A 70 5.71 1.04 -7.58
CA ASN A 70 5.23 1.76 -8.77
C ASN A 70 6.42 2.13 -9.69
N ARG A 71 7.54 2.60 -9.11
CA ARG A 71 8.76 2.97 -9.86
C ARG A 71 9.49 1.80 -10.50
N THR A 72 9.49 0.63 -9.87
CA THR A 72 10.10 -0.59 -10.41
C THR A 72 9.25 -1.18 -11.53
N ASN A 73 7.92 -1.16 -11.37
CA ASN A 73 6.98 -1.60 -12.41
C ASN A 73 6.97 -0.66 -13.62
N SER A 74 7.03 0.66 -13.42
CA SER A 74 7.16 1.64 -14.51
C SER A 74 8.43 1.40 -15.33
N ALA A 75 9.57 1.15 -14.66
CA ALA A 75 10.84 0.83 -15.31
C ALA A 75 10.78 -0.48 -16.10
N ARG A 76 10.17 -1.51 -15.52
CA ARG A 76 10.01 -2.83 -16.15
C ARG A 76 9.13 -2.74 -17.40
N SER A 77 8.00 -2.04 -17.30
CA SER A 77 7.07 -1.80 -18.40
C SER A 77 7.74 -1.04 -19.55
N TRP A 78 8.51 0.01 -19.23
CA TRP A 78 9.31 0.73 -20.21
C TRP A 78 10.30 -0.18 -20.95
N HIS A 79 11.07 -1.01 -20.22
CA HIS A 79 12.04 -1.89 -20.87
C HIS A 79 11.43 -2.92 -21.81
N ARG A 80 10.18 -3.34 -21.56
CA ARG A 80 9.44 -4.23 -22.46
C ARG A 80 9.01 -3.54 -23.75
N ARG A 81 8.61 -2.27 -23.66
CA ARG A 81 7.98 -1.53 -24.77
C ARG A 81 8.89 -0.51 -25.47
N LYS A 82 10.08 -0.22 -24.93
CA LYS A 82 11.03 0.78 -25.47
C LYS A 82 11.41 0.56 -26.94
N GLN A 83 11.35 -0.68 -27.43
CA GLN A 83 11.66 -1.01 -28.83
C GLN A 83 10.66 -0.37 -29.81
N ASN A 84 9.43 -0.13 -29.38
CA ASN A 84 8.39 0.49 -30.20
C ASN A 84 8.58 2.00 -30.36
N PHE A 85 9.47 2.60 -29.55
CA PHE A 85 9.69 4.06 -29.49
C PHE A 85 11.10 4.45 -29.92
N CYS A 86 11.77 3.62 -30.72
CA CYS A 86 13.15 3.86 -31.18
C CYS A 86 13.29 5.06 -32.13
N ASN A 87 12.18 5.49 -32.76
CA ASN A 87 12.16 6.60 -33.70
C ASN A 87 11.97 7.98 -33.04
N GLU A 88 11.72 8.02 -31.73
CA GLU A 88 11.52 9.27 -31.00
C GLU A 88 12.85 10.01 -30.84
N LYS A 89 12.89 11.30 -31.19
CA LYS A 89 14.14 12.09 -31.11
C LYS A 89 14.61 12.27 -29.66
N HIS A 90 13.66 12.44 -28.74
CA HIS A 90 13.91 12.71 -27.32
C HIS A 90 13.45 11.54 -26.45
N VAL A 91 14.01 10.34 -26.69
CA VAL A 91 13.63 9.08 -26.01
C VAL A 91 13.67 9.18 -24.47
N GLN A 92 14.62 9.93 -23.91
CA GLN A 92 14.75 10.07 -22.45
C GLN A 92 13.58 10.85 -21.85
N ASP A 93 13.19 11.98 -22.45
CA ASP A 93 12.07 12.79 -21.99
C ASP A 93 10.75 12.05 -22.20
N PHE A 94 10.62 11.32 -23.32
CA PHE A 94 9.51 10.41 -23.56
C PHE A 94 9.42 9.32 -22.48
N CYS A 95 10.56 8.68 -22.14
CA CYS A 95 10.64 7.68 -21.07
C CYS A 95 10.20 8.28 -19.72
N ASN A 96 10.63 9.50 -19.41
CA ASN A 96 10.24 10.17 -18.17
C ASN A 96 8.72 10.43 -18.13
N GLY A 97 8.14 10.87 -19.25
CA GLY A 97 6.69 11.04 -19.37
C GLY A 97 5.93 9.73 -19.22
N TYR A 98 6.40 8.69 -19.92
CA TYR A 98 5.87 7.34 -19.85
C TYR A 98 5.86 6.79 -18.42
N ARG A 99 6.96 6.93 -17.69
CA ARG A 99 7.05 6.45 -16.30
C ARG A 99 6.15 7.26 -15.38
N ALA A 100 6.07 8.58 -15.56
CA ALA A 100 5.18 9.44 -14.79
C ALA A 100 3.71 9.06 -14.98
N GLY A 101 3.26 8.81 -16.22
CA GLY A 101 1.89 8.36 -16.49
C GLY A 101 1.59 6.98 -15.92
N TYR A 102 2.54 6.04 -16.01
CA TYR A 102 2.40 4.71 -15.42
C TYR A 102 2.28 4.80 -13.88
N GLU A 103 3.16 5.58 -13.25
CA GLU A 103 3.16 5.77 -11.79
C GLU A 103 1.89 6.47 -11.30
N ALA A 104 1.38 7.46 -12.04
CA ALA A 104 0.12 8.14 -11.74
C ALA A 104 -1.07 7.15 -11.71
N MET A 105 -1.18 6.28 -12.72
CA MET A 105 -2.22 5.24 -12.75
C MET A 105 -2.10 4.26 -11.58
N CYS A 106 -0.89 3.85 -11.23
CA CYS A 106 -0.67 2.97 -10.08
C CYS A 106 -1.02 3.62 -8.73
N SER A 107 -0.95 4.95 -8.65
CA SER A 107 -1.35 5.73 -7.48
C SER A 107 -2.85 6.03 -7.44
N GLY A 108 -3.60 5.68 -8.50
CA GLY A 108 -5.06 5.90 -8.56
C GLY A 108 -5.51 7.19 -9.24
N SER A 109 -4.64 7.83 -10.03
CA SER A 109 -5.05 8.92 -10.92
C SER A 109 -6.01 8.40 -12.00
N ASP A 110 -6.83 9.31 -12.51
CA ASP A 110 -7.71 9.15 -13.68
C ASP A 110 -6.98 8.94 -15.02
N GLY A 111 -5.65 9.04 -15.04
CA GLY A 111 -4.85 8.90 -16.25
C GLY A 111 -4.87 10.13 -17.15
N CYS A 112 -5.47 11.24 -16.70
CA CYS A 112 -5.45 12.49 -17.43
C CYS A 112 -4.04 13.08 -17.45
N THR A 113 -3.59 13.50 -18.63
CA THR A 113 -2.30 14.19 -18.78
C THR A 113 -2.33 15.48 -17.96
N PRO A 114 -1.34 15.73 -17.09
CA PRO A 114 -1.33 16.93 -16.27
C PRO A 114 -1.21 18.19 -17.12
N ALA A 115 -1.75 19.31 -16.64
CA ALA A 115 -1.71 20.59 -17.37
C ALA A 115 -0.29 21.13 -17.57
N PHE A 116 0.61 20.82 -16.65
CA PHE A 116 2.00 21.26 -16.68
C PHE A 116 2.95 20.07 -16.54
N PRO A 117 4.11 20.11 -17.22
CA PRO A 117 5.14 19.10 -17.03
C PRO A 117 5.75 19.26 -15.62
N PRO A 118 6.53 18.28 -15.13
CA PRO A 118 7.18 18.38 -13.84
C PRO A 118 8.19 19.54 -13.81
N SER A 119 8.51 20.02 -12.61
CA SER A 119 9.30 21.25 -12.38
C SER A 119 10.69 21.24 -13.00
N ASN A 120 11.26 20.05 -13.27
CA ASN A 120 12.52 19.91 -13.98
C ASN A 120 12.47 20.42 -15.43
N TYR A 121 11.29 20.52 -16.04
CA TYR A 121 11.08 21.09 -17.37
C TYR A 121 10.77 22.60 -17.36
N TRP A 122 10.74 23.24 -16.18
CA TRP A 122 10.43 24.68 -16.07
C TRP A 122 11.66 25.57 -16.12
N SER A 123 12.85 24.96 -16.03
CA SER A 123 14.13 25.66 -16.10
C SER A 123 14.31 26.40 -17.43
N TRP A 124 15.14 27.46 -17.42
CA TRP A 124 15.44 28.30 -18.58
C TRP A 124 15.91 27.50 -19.82
N GLU A 125 16.56 26.35 -19.61
CA GLU A 125 17.01 25.44 -20.68
C GLU A 125 15.87 24.95 -21.58
N TYR A 126 14.66 24.83 -21.01
CA TYR A 126 13.47 24.36 -21.71
C TYR A 126 12.66 25.46 -22.43
N GLN A 127 13.07 26.72 -22.31
CA GLN A 127 12.46 27.86 -23.01
C GLN A 127 12.99 28.05 -24.45
N SER A 128 13.80 27.11 -24.92
CA SER A 128 14.30 27.05 -26.30
C SER A 128 13.41 26.17 -27.19
N GLY A 129 13.55 26.27 -28.51
CA GLY A 129 12.79 25.39 -29.44
C GLY A 129 13.07 23.90 -29.22
N GLU A 130 14.30 23.53 -28.86
CA GLU A 130 14.64 22.15 -28.48
C GLU A 130 14.02 21.79 -27.12
N GLY A 131 14.04 22.72 -26.17
CA GLY A 131 13.38 22.58 -24.88
C GLY A 131 11.90 22.26 -25.00
N HIS A 132 11.18 23.03 -25.82
CA HIS A 132 9.78 22.77 -26.13
C HIS A 132 9.58 21.38 -26.78
N ALA A 133 10.49 20.94 -27.65
CA ALA A 133 10.43 19.60 -28.24
C ALA A 133 10.57 18.49 -27.19
N ARG A 134 11.50 18.63 -26.23
CA ARG A 134 11.66 17.68 -25.10
C ARG A 134 10.41 17.63 -24.22
N THR A 135 9.85 18.79 -23.88
CA THR A 135 8.59 18.88 -23.12
C THR A 135 7.44 18.24 -23.89
N SER A 136 7.37 18.43 -25.21
CA SER A 136 6.37 17.77 -26.06
C SER A 136 6.53 16.25 -26.09
N ALA A 137 7.77 15.74 -26.11
CA ALA A 137 8.06 14.31 -26.04
C ALA A 137 7.65 13.71 -24.68
N TRP A 138 7.85 14.45 -23.59
CA TRP A 138 7.35 14.06 -22.26
C TRP A 138 5.83 13.91 -22.26
N PHE A 139 5.10 14.90 -22.79
CA PHE A 139 3.65 14.85 -22.91
C PHE A 139 3.16 13.72 -23.83
N ALA A 140 3.90 13.40 -24.90
CA ALA A 140 3.59 12.27 -25.78
C ALA A 140 3.79 10.92 -25.10
N GLY A 141 4.78 10.81 -24.20
CA GLY A 141 5.07 9.60 -23.42
C GLY A 141 4.03 9.31 -22.35
N TYR A 142 3.49 10.33 -21.69
CA TYR A 142 2.55 10.20 -20.58
C TYR A 142 1.35 9.26 -20.86
N PRO A 143 0.52 9.49 -21.90
CA PRO A 143 -0.62 8.63 -22.18
C PRO A 143 -0.21 7.20 -22.60
N GLN A 144 0.98 7.01 -23.17
CA GLN A 144 1.50 5.67 -23.47
C GLN A 144 1.84 4.89 -22.19
N GLY A 145 2.32 5.60 -21.17
CA GLY A 145 2.54 5.06 -19.82
C GLY A 145 1.25 4.64 -19.14
N VAL A 146 0.25 5.53 -19.18
CA VAL A 146 -1.11 5.29 -18.66
C VAL A 146 -1.71 4.04 -19.29
N ARG A 147 -1.76 3.98 -20.63
CA ARG A 147 -2.29 2.82 -21.36
C ARG A 147 -1.57 1.52 -21.00
N ALA A 148 -0.24 1.58 -20.85
CA ALA A 148 0.51 0.39 -20.47
C ALA A 148 0.23 -0.08 -19.04
N ALA A 149 -0.06 0.84 -18.11
CA ALA A 149 -0.49 0.50 -16.76
C ALA A 149 -1.88 -0.15 -16.77
N GLU A 150 -2.80 0.33 -17.61
CA GLU A 150 -4.13 -0.27 -17.80
C GLU A 150 -4.03 -1.70 -18.37
N GLU A 151 -3.23 -1.89 -19.44
CA GLU A 151 -2.97 -3.20 -20.04
C GLU A 151 -2.40 -4.21 -19.04
N GLU A 152 -1.58 -3.74 -18.08
CA GLU A 152 -0.99 -4.58 -17.03
C GLU A 152 -1.90 -4.75 -15.81
N GLY A 153 -3.08 -4.12 -15.80
CA GLY A 153 -4.02 -4.15 -14.67
C GLY A 153 -3.51 -3.38 -13.44
N ALA A 154 -2.48 -2.56 -13.61
CA ALA A 154 -1.87 -1.78 -12.53
C ALA A 154 -2.78 -0.66 -12.02
N ALA A 155 -3.71 -0.21 -12.87
CA ALA A 155 -4.81 0.67 -12.50
C ALA A 155 -5.68 0.09 -11.37
N ASN A 156 -5.76 -1.23 -11.20
CA ASN A 156 -6.60 -1.86 -10.18
C ASN A 156 -5.83 -2.19 -8.88
N TRP A 157 -4.57 -1.77 -8.74
CA TRP A 157 -3.77 -2.13 -7.55
C TRP A 157 -4.10 -1.31 -6.31
N HIS A 158 -4.68 -0.12 -6.48
CA HIS A 158 -5.16 0.72 -5.38
C HIS A 158 -6.59 0.37 -4.95
N GLN A 159 -7.21 -0.57 -5.64
CA GLN A 159 -8.60 -0.96 -5.47
C GLN A 159 -8.70 -2.14 -4.49
N LEU A 160 -9.36 -1.92 -3.35
CA LEU A 160 -9.55 -2.98 -2.36
C LEU A 160 -10.77 -3.83 -2.71
N GLN A 161 -10.57 -5.14 -2.72
CA GLN A 161 -11.64 -6.12 -2.81
C GLN A 161 -12.45 -6.12 -1.52
N MET A 162 -13.76 -5.98 -1.63
CA MET A 162 -14.68 -6.08 -0.50
C MET A 162 -15.30 -7.47 -0.41
N SER A 163 -15.66 -7.90 0.80
CA SER A 163 -16.42 -9.14 0.97
C SER A 163 -17.80 -9.02 0.32
N ALA A 164 -18.31 -10.13 -0.23
CA ALA A 164 -19.60 -10.16 -0.94
C ALA A 164 -20.76 -9.64 -0.06
N GLY A 165 -20.75 -9.97 1.24
CA GLY A 165 -21.73 -9.48 2.20
C GLY A 165 -21.72 -7.96 2.34
N MET A 166 -20.54 -7.34 2.51
CA MET A 166 -20.44 -5.87 2.60
C MET A 166 -20.76 -5.21 1.26
N GLN A 167 -20.26 -5.75 0.16
CA GLN A 167 -20.54 -5.20 -1.17
C GLN A 167 -22.04 -5.13 -1.47
N SER A 168 -22.81 -6.16 -1.08
CA SER A 168 -24.27 -6.15 -1.22
C SER A 168 -24.93 -5.04 -0.40
N GLN A 169 -24.44 -4.78 0.81
CA GLN A 169 -24.96 -3.70 1.67
C GLN A 169 -24.65 -2.32 1.10
N PHE A 170 -23.42 -2.09 0.64
CA PHE A 170 -23.02 -0.82 0.02
C PHE A 170 -23.71 -0.57 -1.33
N HIS A 171 -23.96 -1.62 -2.10
CA HIS A 171 -24.76 -1.55 -3.33
C HIS A 171 -26.23 -1.20 -3.00
N ASN A 172 -26.83 -1.87 -2.01
CA ASN A 172 -28.20 -1.56 -1.57
C ASN A 172 -28.34 -0.16 -0.97
N ALA A 173 -27.27 0.37 -0.37
CA ALA A 173 -27.19 1.74 0.12
C ALA A 173 -26.95 2.79 -0.98
N GLY A 174 -26.77 2.37 -2.25
CA GLY A 174 -26.55 3.26 -3.39
C GLY A 174 -25.16 3.91 -3.43
N VAL A 175 -24.20 3.43 -2.62
CA VAL A 175 -22.83 4.00 -2.54
C VAL A 175 -21.94 3.46 -3.67
N LEU A 176 -22.20 2.24 -4.13
CA LEU A 176 -21.49 1.63 -5.25
C LEU A 176 -22.38 1.63 -6.50
N SER A 177 -21.79 1.97 -7.65
CA SER A 177 -22.49 2.01 -8.93
C SER A 177 -22.78 0.61 -9.53
N HIS A 178 -22.06 -0.44 -9.12
CA HIS A 178 -22.24 -1.80 -9.65
C HIS A 178 -21.74 -2.89 -8.68
N GLN A 179 -22.28 -4.12 -8.80
CA GLN A 179 -21.71 -5.32 -8.14
C GLN A 179 -20.32 -5.61 -8.72
N GLY A 180 -19.34 -5.83 -7.86
CA GLY A 180 -17.92 -5.92 -8.26
C GLY A 180 -17.17 -4.59 -8.21
N ALA A 181 -17.85 -3.47 -7.95
CA ALA A 181 -17.18 -2.18 -7.81
C ALA A 181 -16.18 -2.23 -6.64
N TYR A 182 -14.95 -1.84 -6.96
CA TYR A 182 -13.88 -1.71 -6.00
C TYR A 182 -14.07 -0.43 -5.19
N TYR A 183 -13.74 -0.49 -3.89
CA TYR A 183 -13.78 0.71 -3.06
C TYR A 183 -12.55 1.56 -3.33
N PRO A 184 -12.67 2.83 -3.76
CA PRO A 184 -11.54 3.73 -3.79
C PRO A 184 -11.08 3.95 -2.35
N ILE A 185 -9.81 3.68 -2.07
CA ILE A 185 -9.22 4.02 -0.77
C ILE A 185 -9.36 5.55 -0.62
N PRO A 186 -10.01 6.06 0.44
CA PRO A 186 -10.05 7.50 0.67
C PRO A 186 -8.64 8.02 0.79
N ASP A 187 -8.28 8.99 -0.06
CA ASP A 187 -7.01 9.69 0.01
C ASP A 187 -6.95 10.43 1.35
N ASP A 188 -5.97 10.12 2.19
CA ASP A 188 -5.78 10.73 3.51
C ASP A 188 -5.17 12.15 3.40
N GLY A 189 -4.87 12.60 2.19
CA GLY A 189 -4.38 13.95 1.89
C GLY A 189 -5.49 14.97 1.68
N GLY A 190 -5.92 15.66 2.75
CA GLY A 190 -6.71 16.89 2.59
C GLY A 190 -7.30 17.47 3.87
N HIS A 191 -6.57 18.37 4.53
CA HIS A 191 -7.03 19.24 5.62
C HIS A 191 -8.00 20.35 5.15
N ASP A 192 -8.85 20.06 4.18
CA ASP A 192 -9.81 21.03 3.65
C ASP A 192 -11.21 20.56 4.06
N GLY A 193 -11.86 21.34 4.92
CA GLY A 193 -13.17 21.10 5.51
C GLY A 193 -14.33 21.13 4.51
N GLY A 194 -14.25 20.35 3.44
CA GLY A 194 -15.37 19.96 2.61
C GLY A 194 -16.01 18.72 3.23
N GLY A 195 -17.07 18.93 4.02
CA GLY A 195 -17.79 17.86 4.69
C GLY A 195 -18.26 16.78 3.73
N LEU A 196 -17.62 15.61 3.77
CA LEU A 196 -18.26 14.36 3.39
C LEU A 196 -19.38 14.12 4.40
N GLY A 197 -20.61 14.36 3.95
CA GLY A 197 -21.81 13.96 4.67
C GLY A 197 -21.66 12.53 5.16
N GLY A 198 -21.98 12.32 6.43
CA GLY A 198 -21.64 11.13 7.19
C GLY A 198 -21.81 9.85 6.38
N LEU A 199 -20.71 9.07 6.30
CA LEU A 199 -20.79 7.65 6.01
C LEU A 199 -21.97 7.08 6.81
N PRO A 200 -22.97 6.45 6.18
CA PRO A 200 -23.93 5.66 6.94
C PRO A 200 -23.11 4.58 7.62
N THR A 201 -22.96 4.69 8.94
CA THR A 201 -22.47 3.58 9.75
C THR A 201 -23.47 2.45 9.52
N PRO A 202 -23.06 1.33 8.91
CA PRO A 202 -23.97 0.20 8.80
C PRO A 202 -24.38 -0.18 10.22
N ASN A 203 -25.69 -0.17 10.46
CA ASN A 203 -26.27 -0.57 11.73
C ASN A 203 -25.87 -2.04 12.01
N MET A 204 -24.80 -2.24 12.77
CA MET A 204 -24.28 -3.58 13.10
C MET A 204 -25.20 -4.36 14.07
N SER A 205 -26.35 -3.81 14.45
CA SER A 205 -27.30 -4.43 15.37
C SER A 205 -28.07 -5.62 14.78
N GLY A 206 -27.79 -6.01 13.54
CA GLY A 206 -28.60 -7.00 12.80
C GLY A 206 -27.90 -8.28 12.37
N VAL A 207 -26.63 -8.53 12.75
CA VAL A 207 -25.96 -9.78 12.36
C VAL A 207 -26.57 -10.94 13.17
N PRO A 208 -27.34 -11.87 12.55
CA PRO A 208 -27.64 -13.13 13.20
C PRO A 208 -26.33 -13.91 13.18
N ILE A 209 -25.72 -14.10 14.34
CA ILE A 209 -24.65 -15.08 14.49
C ILE A 209 -25.30 -16.44 14.11
N PRO A 210 -24.88 -17.14 13.04
CA PRO A 210 -25.40 -18.47 12.80
C PRO A 210 -24.97 -19.34 13.98
N ALA A 211 -25.96 -19.84 14.72
CA ALA A 211 -25.75 -20.80 15.80
C ALA A 211 -24.98 -22.01 15.23
N PRO A 212 -24.07 -22.63 16.00
CA PRO A 212 -23.38 -23.83 15.56
C PRO A 212 -24.43 -24.92 15.30
N ALA A 213 -24.63 -25.27 14.03
CA ALA A 213 -25.54 -26.33 13.64
C ALA A 213 -25.05 -27.65 14.24
N ALA A 214 -25.85 -28.20 15.15
CA ALA A 214 -25.72 -29.56 15.63
C ALA A 214 -25.71 -30.53 14.45
N GLY A 215 -24.91 -31.59 14.59
CA GLY A 215 -24.38 -32.38 13.49
C GLY A 215 -25.42 -32.99 12.55
N ASN A 216 -25.04 -33.01 11.28
CA ASN A 216 -25.46 -34.03 10.33
C ASN A 216 -24.18 -34.57 9.65
N PRO A 217 -23.99 -35.90 9.58
CA PRO A 217 -22.82 -36.47 8.94
C PRO A 217 -22.84 -36.18 7.43
N VAL A 218 -21.76 -35.59 6.93
CA VAL A 218 -21.54 -35.31 5.51
C VAL A 218 -21.30 -36.65 4.79
N PRO A 219 -22.05 -36.98 3.71
CA PRO A 219 -21.73 -38.13 2.88
C PRO A 219 -20.46 -37.83 2.07
N MET A 220 -19.43 -38.66 2.26
CA MET A 220 -18.22 -38.66 1.43
C MET A 220 -18.59 -39.05 -0.01
N GLN A 221 -18.57 -38.09 -0.93
CA GLN A 221 -18.49 -38.34 -2.37
C GLN A 221 -17.15 -37.82 -2.89
N GLY A 222 -16.37 -38.74 -3.47
CA GLY A 222 -15.01 -38.53 -3.93
C GLY A 222 -14.89 -37.69 -5.22
N PRO A 223 -13.66 -37.42 -5.67
CA PRO A 223 -13.40 -36.49 -6.76
C PRO A 223 -13.66 -37.14 -8.13
N SER A 224 -14.64 -36.62 -8.88
CA SER A 224 -14.80 -36.90 -10.30
C SER A 224 -14.22 -35.76 -11.14
N ASN A 225 -13.13 -36.07 -11.84
CA ASN A 225 -12.50 -35.29 -12.89
C ASN A 225 -13.50 -34.88 -13.98
N GLY A 226 -13.35 -33.66 -14.51
CA GLY A 226 -14.05 -33.23 -15.73
C GLY A 226 -13.79 -31.76 -16.08
N LEU A 227 -12.69 -31.48 -16.79
CA LEU A 227 -12.53 -30.25 -17.56
C LEU A 227 -13.49 -30.26 -18.76
N PRO A 228 -14.07 -29.11 -19.12
CA PRO A 228 -14.32 -28.83 -20.53
C PRO A 228 -13.52 -27.61 -21.01
N VAL A 229 -12.62 -27.90 -21.94
CA VAL A 229 -12.10 -26.96 -22.93
C VAL A 229 -13.23 -26.62 -23.89
N GLN A 230 -13.57 -25.34 -24.06
CA GLN A 230 -14.21 -24.87 -25.30
C GLN A 230 -13.58 -23.56 -25.75
N GLY A 231 -12.91 -23.64 -26.90
CA GLY A 231 -12.49 -22.50 -27.69
C GLY A 231 -13.66 -21.96 -28.51
N VAL A 232 -13.74 -20.64 -28.61
CA VAL A 232 -14.68 -19.95 -29.49
C VAL A 232 -13.89 -19.44 -30.70
N VAL A 233 -14.28 -19.94 -31.87
CA VAL A 233 -13.89 -19.47 -33.20
C VAL A 233 -14.84 -18.33 -33.60
N PRO A 234 -14.37 -17.19 -34.14
CA PRO A 234 -15.25 -16.18 -34.70
C PRO A 234 -15.62 -16.51 -36.16
N GLN A 235 -16.91 -16.49 -36.46
CA GLN A 235 -17.45 -16.50 -37.82
C GLN A 235 -17.39 -15.08 -38.41
N ILE A 236 -16.90 -14.98 -39.63
CA ILE A 236 -16.87 -13.78 -40.47
C ILE A 236 -18.14 -13.83 -41.33
N GLN A 237 -18.91 -12.73 -41.33
CA GLN A 237 -19.79 -12.36 -42.45
C GLN A 237 -19.30 -11.02 -43.00
#